data_AF-A0A970P319-F1
#
_entry.id   AF-A0A970P319-F1
#
_cell.length_a   1.000
_cell.length_b   1.000
_cell.length_c   1.000
_cell.angle_alpha   90.00
_cell.angle_beta   90.00
_cell.angle_gamma   90.00
#
_symmetry.space_group_name_H-M   'P 1'
#
loop_
_entity.id
_entity.type
_entity.pdbx_description
1 polymer ?
#
loop_
_entity_poly.entity_id
_entity_poly.type
_entity_poly.pdbx_seq_one_letter_code
_entity_poly.pdbx_strand_id
1 'polypeptide(L)'
;MSGPEIFVIIIVILVLFGADKLPEMARSFGKGMREFRKATDDIRREIETSTSEIRKEFTETADSIRKEVTDIADSVTKDVNEISDNITKEVSEITDSIAKDVTEISDNITKEVTEVSESIAADVAEISDNITQETTVGTESVAGVAAGDPEGIAADAAAGDSDNIAKEVTEASEGIAADDAAGTGDSDAVSKDENKNDVTSGIKKD
;
A
#
# COMPACT_ATOMS: atom_id res chain seq x y z
N MET A 1 -48.06 24.74 66.60
CA MET A 1 -49.06 23.75 67.04
C MET A 1 -48.61 23.26 68.40
N SER A 2 -49.05 23.96 69.44
CA SER A 2 -48.74 23.61 70.82
C SER A 2 -49.58 22.39 71.21
N GLY A 3 -49.04 21.51 72.06
CA GLY A 3 -49.74 20.28 72.50
C GLY A 3 -51.21 20.45 72.94
N PRO A 4 -51.65 21.58 73.52
CA PRO A 4 -53.06 21.80 73.87
C PRO A 4 -54.01 21.79 72.67
N GLU A 5 -53.60 22.29 71.51
CA GLU A 5 -54.46 22.41 70.33
C GLU A 5 -54.80 21.03 69.75
N ILE A 6 -53.78 20.16 69.67
CA ILE A 6 -53.98 18.75 69.30
C ILE A 6 -54.95 18.07 70.28
N PHE A 7 -54.85 18.39 71.57
CA PHE A 7 -55.70 17.79 72.59
C PHE A 7 -57.18 18.20 72.45
N VAL A 8 -57.46 19.48 72.14
CA VAL A 8 -58.83 19.96 71.87
C VAL A 8 -59.42 19.25 70.65
N ILE A 9 -58.64 19.08 69.58
CA ILE A 9 -59.09 18.38 68.36
C ILE A 9 -59.44 16.93 68.69
N ILE A 10 -58.60 16.24 69.45
CA ILE A 10 -58.85 14.85 69.88
C ILE A 10 -60.16 14.76 70.68
N ILE A 11 -60.41 15.70 71.60
CA ILE A 11 -61.67 15.72 72.38
C ILE A 11 -62.89 15.87 71.47
N VAL A 12 -62.85 16.78 70.49
CA VAL A 12 -63.96 16.99 69.55
C VAL A 12 -64.23 15.70 68.76
N ILE A 13 -63.19 15.05 68.23
CA ILE A 13 -63.35 13.79 67.47
C ILE A 13 -63.91 12.68 68.38
N LEU A 14 -63.47 12.58 69.63
CA LEU A 14 -63.98 11.60 70.59
C LEU A 14 -65.47 11.81 70.91
N VAL A 15 -65.94 13.06 70.97
CA VAL A 15 -67.37 13.35 71.18
C VAL A 15 -68.19 12.99 69.95
N LEU A 16 -67.68 13.26 68.74
CA LEU A 16 -68.39 12.98 67.49
C LEU A 16 -68.51 11.48 67.19
N PHE A 17 -67.44 10.72 67.39
CA PHE A 17 -67.37 9.30 67.01
C PHE A 17 -67.52 8.35 68.20
N GLY A 18 -67.47 8.87 69.43
CA GLY A 18 -67.40 8.08 70.66
C GLY A 18 -65.97 7.64 70.99
N ALA A 19 -65.67 7.55 72.29
CA ALA A 19 -64.32 7.24 72.77
C ALA A 19 -63.82 5.83 72.39
N ASP A 20 -64.75 4.90 72.11
CA ASP A 20 -64.42 3.50 71.82
C ASP A 20 -64.11 3.24 70.34
N LYS A 21 -64.57 4.10 69.41
CA LYS A 21 -64.45 3.87 67.96
C LYS A 21 -63.15 4.38 67.35
N LEU A 22 -62.61 5.47 67.88
CA LEU A 22 -61.29 5.99 67.51
C LEU A 22 -60.15 4.96 67.67
N PRO A 23 -60.01 4.26 68.82
CA PRO A 23 -58.97 3.25 68.97
C PRO A 23 -59.21 2.02 68.09
N GLU A 24 -60.46 1.67 67.79
CA GLU A 24 -60.81 0.54 66.92
C GLU A 24 -60.43 0.82 65.45
N MET A 25 -60.74 2.01 64.94
CA MET A 25 -60.36 2.45 63.58
C MET A 25 -58.86 2.69 63.44
N ALA A 26 -58.20 3.25 64.45
CA ALA A 26 -56.75 3.41 64.44
C ALA A 26 -56.03 2.05 64.38
N ARG A 27 -56.55 1.03 65.10
CA ARG A 27 -56.00 -0.33 65.07
C ARG A 27 -56.23 -1.02 63.73
N SER A 28 -57.39 -0.88 63.08
CA SER A 28 -57.66 -1.50 61.78
C SER A 28 -56.88 -0.82 60.65
N PHE A 29 -56.85 0.52 60.63
CA PHE A 29 -56.05 1.28 59.67
C PHE A 29 -54.54 1.05 59.85
N GLY A 30 -54.07 0.94 61.10
CA GLY A 30 -52.68 0.61 61.40
C GLY A 30 -52.27 -0.78 60.90
N LYS A 31 -53.17 -1.77 60.99
CA LYS A 31 -52.96 -3.10 60.41
C LYS A 31 -52.96 -3.06 58.88
N GLY A 32 -53.94 -2.39 58.27
CA GLY A 32 -54.02 -2.25 56.81
C GLY A 32 -52.82 -1.52 56.20
N MET A 33 -52.37 -0.43 56.82
CA MET A 33 -51.17 0.30 56.37
C MET A 33 -49.90 -0.54 56.54
N ARG A 34 -49.82 -1.37 57.58
CA ARG A 34 -48.68 -2.28 57.79
C ARG A 34 -48.64 -3.38 56.74
N GLU A 35 -49.77 -3.97 56.38
CA GLU A 35 -49.87 -4.98 55.33
C GLU A 35 -49.63 -4.39 53.95
N PHE A 36 -50.18 -3.20 53.66
CA PHE A 36 -49.96 -2.49 52.39
C PHE A 36 -48.49 -2.11 52.18
N ARG A 37 -47.83 -1.57 53.23
CA ARG A 37 -46.39 -1.28 53.17
C ARG A 37 -45.57 -2.54 52.94
N LYS A 38 -45.87 -3.62 53.68
CA LYS A 38 -45.17 -4.90 53.52
C LYS A 38 -45.31 -5.45 52.10
N ALA A 39 -46.51 -5.47 51.53
CA ALA A 39 -46.74 -5.92 50.17
C ALA A 39 -46.00 -5.05 49.14
N THR A 40 -45.97 -3.73 49.33
CA THR A 40 -45.26 -2.81 48.43
C THR A 40 -43.73 -3.00 48.51
N ASP A 41 -43.20 -3.19 49.72
CA ASP A 41 -41.77 -3.43 49.94
C ASP A 41 -41.33 -4.78 49.37
N ASP A 42 -42.16 -5.82 49.50
CA ASP A 42 -41.90 -7.15 48.93
C ASP A 42 -41.88 -7.09 47.39
N ILE A 43 -42.86 -6.43 46.76
CA ILE A 43 -42.91 -6.22 45.29
C ILE A 43 -41.69 -5.41 44.81
N ARG A 44 -41.35 -4.33 45.52
CA ARG A 44 -40.21 -3.49 45.14
C ARG A 44 -38.89 -4.28 45.20
N ARG A 45 -38.70 -5.08 46.25
CA ARG A 45 -37.52 -5.93 46.41
C ARG A 45 -37.42 -6.99 45.32
N GLU A 46 -38.54 -7.63 44.96
CA GLU A 46 -38.57 -8.65 43.91
C GLU A 46 -38.25 -8.05 42.53
N ILE A 47 -38.80 -6.88 42.20
CA ILE A 47 -38.51 -6.16 40.95
C ILE A 47 -37.04 -5.73 40.89
N GLU A 48 -36.50 -5.16 41.97
CA GLU A 48 -35.11 -4.69 42.01
C GLU A 48 -34.13 -5.86 41.89
N THR A 49 -34.41 -6.98 42.57
CA THR A 49 -33.59 -8.19 42.49
C THR A 49 -33.65 -8.78 41.08
N SER A 50 -34.85 -8.98 40.53
CA SER A 50 -35.03 -9.56 39.19
C SER A 50 -34.39 -8.69 38.10
N THR A 51 -34.55 -7.37 38.19
CA THR A 51 -33.96 -6.43 37.22
C THR A 51 -32.44 -6.41 37.33
N SER A 52 -31.89 -6.48 38.55
CA SER A 52 -30.44 -6.55 38.76
C SER A 52 -29.84 -7.84 38.20
N GLU A 53 -30.50 -8.98 38.39
CA GLU A 53 -30.07 -10.27 37.85
C GLU A 53 -30.08 -10.28 36.32
N ILE A 54 -31.19 -9.83 35.71
CA ILE A 54 -31.30 -9.71 34.24
C ILE A 54 -30.24 -8.76 33.68
N ARG A 55 -30.02 -7.60 34.32
CA ARG A 55 -29.00 -6.65 33.88
C ARG A 55 -27.59 -7.24 33.98
N LYS A 56 -27.32 -8.02 35.03
CA LYS A 56 -26.02 -8.69 35.22
C LYS A 56 -25.79 -9.73 34.14
N GLU A 57 -26.75 -10.62 33.90
CA GLU A 57 -26.67 -11.66 32.85
C GLU A 57 -26.50 -11.04 31.45
N PHE A 58 -27.25 -9.97 31.15
CA PHE A 58 -27.10 -9.24 29.89
C PHE A 58 -25.73 -8.59 29.75
N THR A 59 -25.20 -8.00 30.83
CA THR A 59 -23.86 -7.36 30.81
C THR A 59 -22.76 -8.41 30.63
N GLU A 60 -22.83 -9.54 31.34
CA GLU A 60 -21.88 -10.64 31.19
C GLU A 60 -21.93 -11.25 29.78
N THR A 61 -23.13 -11.38 29.20
CA THR A 61 -23.31 -11.83 27.82
C THR A 61 -22.73 -10.83 26.83
N ALA A 62 -23.00 -9.52 27.01
CA ALA A 62 -22.48 -8.47 26.16
C ALA A 62 -20.95 -8.36 26.21
N ASP A 63 -20.36 -8.50 27.40
CA ASP A 63 -18.91 -8.49 27.59
C ASP A 63 -18.25 -9.72 26.95
N SER A 64 -18.89 -10.90 27.06
CA SER A 64 -18.42 -12.13 26.41
C SER A 64 -18.43 -12.01 24.89
N ILE A 65 -19.55 -11.53 24.31
CA ILE A 65 -19.66 -11.28 22.87
C ILE A 65 -18.63 -10.25 22.41
N ARG A 66 -18.47 -9.15 23.16
CA ARG A 66 -17.48 -8.11 22.80
C ARG A 66 -16.07 -8.69 22.79
N LYS A 67 -15.72 -9.50 23.78
CA LYS A 67 -14.43 -10.17 23.85
C LYS A 67 -14.22 -11.11 22.67
N GLU A 68 -15.18 -11.97 22.37
CA GLU A 68 -15.11 -12.89 21.23
C GLU A 68 -14.97 -12.14 19.89
N VAL A 69 -15.72 -11.04 19.70
CA VAL A 69 -15.61 -10.19 18.50
C VAL A 69 -14.22 -9.55 18.41
N THR A 70 -13.64 -9.09 19.52
CA THR A 70 -12.27 -8.56 19.55
C THR A 70 -11.25 -9.65 19.24
N ASP A 71 -11.36 -10.83 19.86
CA ASP A 71 -10.45 -11.96 19.61
C ASP A 71 -10.50 -12.40 18.13
N ILE A 72 -11.70 -12.42 17.52
CA ILE A 72 -11.88 -12.68 16.08
C ILE A 72 -11.26 -11.57 15.22
N ALA A 73 -11.44 -10.31 15.59
CA ALA A 73 -10.86 -9.20 14.83
C ALA A 73 -9.32 -9.25 14.84
N ASP A 74 -8.73 -9.59 15.99
CA ASP A 74 -7.29 -9.75 16.14
C ASP A 74 -6.77 -10.95 15.33
N SER A 75 -7.48 -12.09 15.36
CA SER A 75 -7.09 -13.27 14.57
C SER A 75 -7.19 -13.01 13.07
N VAL A 76 -8.28 -12.41 12.59
CA VAL A 76 -8.45 -12.07 11.18
C VAL A 76 -7.38 -11.08 10.72
N THR A 77 -7.08 -10.05 11.52
CA THR A 77 -6.03 -9.08 11.20
C THR A 77 -4.67 -9.77 11.11
N LYS A 78 -4.37 -10.68 12.03
CA LYS A 78 -3.14 -11.47 12.01
C LYS A 78 -3.06 -12.36 10.77
N ASP A 79 -4.11 -13.12 10.47
CA ASP A 79 -4.14 -14.02 9.31
C ASP A 79 -3.99 -13.24 8.00
N VAL A 80 -4.64 -12.09 7.87
CA VAL A 80 -4.50 -11.20 6.70
C VAL A 80 -3.07 -10.69 6.56
N ASN A 81 -2.41 -10.31 7.66
CA ASN A 81 -1.01 -9.87 7.61
C ASN A 81 -0.07 -11.02 7.21
N GLU A 82 -0.24 -12.21 7.78
CA GLU A 82 0.55 -13.39 7.39
C GLU A 82 0.35 -13.74 5.90
N ILE A 83 -0.88 -13.66 5.38
CA ILE A 83 -1.16 -13.83 3.95
C ILE A 83 -0.46 -12.75 3.12
N SER A 84 -0.52 -11.48 3.53
CA SER A 84 0.11 -10.37 2.84
C SER A 84 1.63 -10.52 2.77
N ASP A 85 2.25 -10.97 3.86
CA ASP A 85 3.69 -11.20 3.93
C ASP A 85 4.11 -12.34 3.00
N ASN A 86 3.35 -13.44 2.98
CA ASN A 86 3.60 -14.56 2.09
C ASN A 86 3.45 -14.15 0.61
N ILE A 87 2.37 -13.45 0.23
CA ILE A 87 2.17 -12.97 -1.14
C ILE A 87 3.31 -12.03 -1.55
N THR A 88 3.70 -11.10 -0.68
CA THR A 88 4.78 -10.15 -0.96
C THR A 88 6.10 -10.88 -1.21
N LYS A 89 6.39 -11.91 -0.40
CA LYS A 89 7.57 -12.74 -0.55
C LYS A 89 7.55 -13.53 -1.86
N GLU A 90 6.45 -14.22 -2.16
CA GLU A 90 6.32 -14.99 -3.40
C GLU A 90 6.46 -14.08 -4.64
N VAL A 91 5.86 -12.90 -4.63
CA VAL A 91 6.00 -11.93 -5.73
C VAL A 91 7.43 -11.43 -5.86
N SER A 92 8.14 -11.20 -4.76
CA SER A 92 9.57 -10.83 -4.81
C SER A 92 10.41 -11.95 -5.41
N GLU A 93 10.22 -13.20 -4.98
CA GLU A 93 10.96 -14.36 -5.52
C GLU A 93 10.69 -14.57 -7.02
N ILE A 94 9.45 -14.36 -7.46
CA ILE A 94 9.08 -14.37 -8.88
C ILE A 94 9.79 -13.23 -9.62
N THR A 95 9.80 -12.02 -9.04
CA THR A 95 10.45 -10.85 -9.65
C THR A 95 11.95 -11.07 -9.81
N ASP A 96 12.62 -11.59 -8.78
CA ASP A 96 14.05 -11.89 -8.82
C ASP A 96 14.39 -12.96 -9.86
N SER A 97 13.55 -13.99 -9.97
CA SER A 97 13.71 -15.04 -10.98
C SER A 97 13.56 -14.48 -12.39
N ILE A 98 12.53 -13.67 -12.63
CA ILE A 98 12.33 -13.01 -13.93
C ILE A 98 13.48 -12.07 -14.26
N ALA A 99 13.93 -11.25 -13.31
CA ALA A 99 15.04 -10.33 -13.50
C ALA A 99 16.30 -11.09 -13.92
N LYS A 100 16.60 -12.21 -13.24
CA LYS A 100 17.71 -13.09 -13.58
C LYS A 100 17.57 -13.68 -14.99
N ASP A 101 16.40 -14.24 -15.33
CA ASP A 101 16.16 -14.84 -16.64
C ASP A 101 16.33 -13.80 -17.77
N VAL A 102 15.84 -12.57 -17.57
CA VAL A 102 16.00 -11.48 -18.53
C VAL A 102 17.47 -11.08 -18.68
N THR A 103 18.22 -10.99 -17.59
CA THR A 103 19.67 -10.71 -17.65
C THR A 103 20.42 -11.81 -18.39
N GLU A 104 20.15 -13.09 -18.10
CA GLU A 104 20.78 -14.21 -18.81
C GLU A 104 20.46 -14.21 -20.31
N ILE A 105 19.21 -13.89 -20.69
CA ILE A 105 18.82 -13.71 -22.10
C ILE A 105 19.61 -12.57 -22.73
N SER A 106 19.73 -11.42 -22.05
CA SER A 106 20.47 -10.27 -22.54
C SER A 106 21.94 -10.60 -22.78
N ASP A 107 22.60 -11.25 -21.80
CA ASP A 107 24.00 -11.63 -21.89
C ASP A 107 24.25 -12.57 -23.06
N ASN A 108 23.35 -13.54 -23.28
CA ASN A 108 23.44 -14.47 -24.41
C ASN A 108 23.31 -13.73 -25.75
N ILE A 109 22.34 -12.82 -25.88
CA ILE A 109 22.14 -12.04 -27.11
C ILE A 109 23.38 -11.17 -27.37
N THR A 110 23.88 -10.45 -26.37
CA THR A 110 25.06 -9.61 -26.52
C THR A 110 26.26 -10.44 -26.98
N LYS A 111 26.47 -11.61 -26.38
CA LYS A 111 27.55 -12.52 -26.77
C LYS A 111 27.42 -12.97 -28.24
N GLU A 112 26.24 -13.44 -28.66
CA GLU A 112 26.01 -13.87 -30.04
C GLU A 112 26.26 -12.73 -31.04
N VAL A 113 25.80 -11.52 -30.73
CA VAL A 113 26.02 -10.33 -31.57
C VAL A 113 27.50 -9.96 -31.64
N THR A 114 28.23 -10.02 -30.52
CA THR A 114 29.68 -9.77 -30.50
C THR A 114 30.43 -10.80 -31.33
N GLU A 115 30.15 -12.09 -31.17
CA GLU A 115 30.79 -13.16 -31.97
C GLU A 115 30.54 -12.95 -33.48
N VAL A 116 29.32 -12.58 -33.87
CA VAL A 116 29.00 -12.23 -35.26
C VAL A 116 29.81 -11.02 -35.72
N SER A 117 29.92 -9.97 -34.90
CA SER A 117 30.67 -8.76 -35.25
C SER A 117 32.17 -9.02 -35.43
N GLU A 118 32.75 -9.88 -34.59
CA GLU A 118 34.16 -10.27 -34.67
C GLU A 118 34.43 -11.10 -35.93
N SER A 119 33.53 -12.02 -36.28
CA SER A 119 33.62 -12.78 -37.54
C SER A 119 33.58 -11.85 -38.75
N ILE A 120 32.65 -10.88 -38.77
CA ILE A 120 32.55 -9.92 -39.87
C ILE A 120 33.82 -9.06 -39.96
N ALA A 121 34.34 -8.59 -38.83
CA ALA A 121 35.57 -7.79 -38.82
C ALA A 121 36.76 -8.58 -39.36
N ALA A 122 36.88 -9.87 -39.01
CA ALA A 122 37.90 -10.76 -39.54
C ALA A 122 37.78 -10.94 -41.06
N ASP A 123 36.57 -11.20 -41.55
CA ASP A 123 36.31 -11.36 -42.99
C ASP A 123 36.66 -10.09 -43.77
N VAL A 124 36.31 -8.91 -43.25
CA VAL A 124 36.63 -7.62 -43.87
C VAL A 124 38.13 -7.37 -43.93
N ALA A 125 38.86 -7.71 -42.86
CA ALA A 125 40.32 -7.58 -42.84
C ALA A 125 40.97 -8.46 -43.91
N GLU A 126 40.53 -9.71 -44.06
CA GLU A 126 41.02 -10.62 -45.11
C GLU A 126 40.73 -10.07 -46.52
N ILE A 127 39.53 -9.53 -46.75
CA ILE A 127 39.17 -8.90 -48.03
C ILE A 127 40.10 -7.71 -48.33
N SER A 128 40.40 -6.87 -47.32
CA SER A 128 41.28 -5.71 -47.49
C SER A 128 42.72 -6.11 -47.84
N ASP A 129 43.25 -7.14 -47.17
CA ASP A 129 44.58 -7.68 -47.47
C ASP A 129 44.66 -8.25 -48.90
N ASN A 130 43.60 -8.93 -49.35
CA ASN A 130 43.52 -9.45 -50.71
C ASN A 130 43.51 -8.33 -51.77
N ILE A 131 42.74 -7.25 -51.56
CA ILE A 131 42.69 -6.09 -52.45
C ILE A 131 44.06 -5.39 -52.54
N THR A 132 44.75 -5.26 -51.41
CA THR A 132 46.07 -4.61 -51.35
C THR A 132 47.11 -5.42 -52.12
N GLN A 133 47.10 -6.76 -52.00
CA GLN A 133 47.97 -7.63 -52.77
C GLN A 133 47.73 -7.50 -54.28
N GLU A 134 46.47 -7.50 -54.73
CA GLU A 134 46.14 -7.32 -56.16
C GLU A 134 46.59 -5.94 -56.69
N THR A 135 46.49 -4.90 -55.87
CA THR A 135 46.93 -3.54 -56.22
C THR A 135 48.47 -3.43 -56.30
N THR A 136 49.21 -4.10 -55.41
CA THR A 136 50.69 -4.13 -55.46
C THR A 136 51.20 -4.84 -56.72
N VAL A 137 50.57 -5.95 -57.13
CA VAL A 137 50.86 -6.63 -58.40
C VAL A 137 50.54 -5.74 -59.61
N GLY A 138 49.49 -4.91 -59.51
CA GLY A 138 49.20 -3.87 -60.48
C GLY A 138 50.29 -2.80 -60.59
N THR A 139 50.86 -2.34 -59.46
CA THR A 139 51.92 -1.31 -59.44
C THR A 139 53.27 -1.80 -59.98
N GLU A 140 53.61 -3.08 -59.82
CA GLU A 140 54.81 -3.67 -60.43
C GLU A 140 54.70 -3.77 -61.96
N SER A 141 53.48 -3.94 -62.49
CA SER A 141 53.22 -3.88 -63.93
C SER A 141 53.45 -2.48 -64.52
N VAL A 142 53.19 -1.41 -63.76
CA VAL A 142 53.41 -0.01 -64.21
C VAL A 142 54.83 0.50 -63.98
N ALA A 143 55.59 -0.09 -63.04
CA ALA A 143 57.00 0.24 -62.83
C ALA A 143 57.90 -0.12 -64.04
N GLY A 144 57.42 -0.96 -64.97
CA GLY A 144 58.07 -1.23 -66.26
C GLY A 144 58.03 -0.08 -67.28
N VAL A 145 57.33 1.03 -66.99
CA VAL A 145 57.16 2.18 -67.91
C VAL A 145 57.86 3.45 -67.41
N ALA A 146 58.60 3.41 -66.30
CA ALA A 146 59.28 4.60 -65.75
C ALA A 146 60.82 4.56 -65.92
N ALA A 147 61.29 4.19 -67.11
CA ALA A 147 62.69 4.37 -67.52
C ALA A 147 62.77 5.24 -68.80
N GLY A 148 62.47 6.53 -68.66
CA GLY A 148 62.62 7.52 -69.74
C GLY A 148 62.34 8.95 -69.28
N ASP A 149 63.41 9.73 -69.11
CA ASP A 149 63.55 11.21 -68.97
C ASP A 149 62.84 11.97 -67.82
N PRO A 150 63.60 12.60 -66.90
CA PRO A 150 63.07 13.49 -65.86
C PRO A 150 63.17 14.96 -66.30
N GLU A 151 62.22 15.45 -67.09
CA GLU A 151 61.99 16.89 -67.24
C GLU A 151 60.49 17.18 -67.26
N GLY A 152 59.97 17.78 -66.19
CA GLY A 152 58.58 18.26 -66.16
C GLY A 152 57.88 18.24 -64.81
N ILE A 153 58.53 18.67 -63.73
CA ILE A 153 57.80 19.13 -62.53
C ILE A 153 57.28 20.53 -62.80
N ALA A 154 56.03 20.64 -63.23
CA ALA A 154 55.24 21.86 -63.12
C ALA A 154 53.98 21.52 -62.31
N ALA A 155 53.87 22.19 -61.18
CA ALA A 155 52.76 22.15 -60.26
C ALA A 155 51.45 22.53 -60.96
N ASP A 156 50.40 21.74 -60.72
CA ASP A 156 49.04 22.25 -60.69
C ASP A 156 48.30 21.56 -59.54
N ALA A 157 48.21 22.29 -58.43
CA ALA A 157 47.36 21.93 -57.31
C ALA A 157 45.97 22.51 -57.59
N ALA A 158 45.01 21.64 -57.89
CA ALA A 158 43.59 21.91 -57.74
C ALA A 158 42.91 20.56 -57.46
N ALA A 159 42.76 20.22 -56.18
CA ALA A 159 41.52 20.44 -55.44
C ALA A 159 40.39 19.56 -55.98
N GLY A 160 40.22 18.38 -55.36
CA GLY A 160 39.10 17.51 -55.62
C GLY A 160 39.21 16.18 -54.90
N ASP A 161 38.49 16.07 -53.79
CA ASP A 161 37.83 14.83 -53.38
C ASP A 161 38.62 13.78 -52.58
N SER A 162 39.48 14.19 -51.63
CA SER A 162 40.05 13.27 -50.62
C SER A 162 39.54 13.51 -49.20
N ASP A 163 38.81 14.61 -48.96
CA ASP A 163 38.27 14.95 -47.63
C ASP A 163 36.91 14.30 -47.33
N ASN A 164 36.28 13.61 -48.29
CA ASN A 164 34.92 13.10 -48.12
C ASN A 164 34.84 11.76 -47.37
N ILE A 165 35.81 10.87 -47.54
CA ILE A 165 35.76 9.52 -46.94
C ILE A 165 36.08 9.56 -45.43
N ALA A 166 37.03 10.39 -45.00
CA ALA A 166 37.35 10.53 -43.58
C ALA A 166 36.21 11.21 -42.80
N LYS A 167 35.43 12.08 -43.46
CA LYS A 167 34.31 12.78 -42.86
C LYS A 167 33.07 11.89 -42.72
N GLU A 168 32.76 11.06 -43.72
CA GLU A 168 31.66 10.09 -43.66
C GLU A 168 31.86 9.01 -42.58
N VAL A 169 33.10 8.53 -42.39
CA VAL A 169 33.40 7.51 -41.37
C VAL A 169 33.36 8.08 -39.95
N THR A 170 33.68 9.37 -39.76
CA THR A 170 33.63 10.02 -38.45
C THR A 170 32.18 10.36 -38.05
N GLU A 171 31.35 10.83 -38.98
CA GLU A 171 29.92 11.14 -38.74
C GLU A 171 29.07 9.88 -38.47
N ALA A 172 29.44 8.72 -39.03
CA ALA A 172 28.80 7.43 -38.71
C ALA A 172 29.10 6.93 -37.29
N SER A 173 30.24 7.33 -36.70
CA SER A 173 30.64 6.92 -35.35
C SER A 173 30.03 7.79 -34.24
N GLU A 174 29.77 9.08 -34.50
CA GLU A 174 29.12 9.99 -33.54
C GLU A 174 27.59 9.81 -33.48
N GLY A 175 26.96 9.33 -34.55
CA GLY A 175 25.51 9.07 -34.61
C GLY A 175 25.02 7.93 -33.71
N ILE A 176 25.91 7.07 -33.22
CA ILE A 176 25.56 5.94 -32.34
C ILE A 176 25.63 6.34 -30.84
N ALA A 177 26.31 7.44 -30.50
CA ALA A 177 26.47 7.88 -29.11
C ALA A 177 25.37 8.84 -28.60
N ALA A 178 24.40 9.23 -29.45
CA ALA A 178 23.44 10.29 -29.12
C ALA A 178 22.01 9.82 -28.79
N ASP A 179 21.66 8.53 -28.92
CA ASP A 179 20.27 8.06 -28.66
C ASP A 179 20.08 7.39 -27.29
N ASP A 180 21.16 7.16 -26.51
CA ASP A 180 21.07 6.59 -25.15
C ASP A 180 20.84 7.66 -24.05
N ALA A 181 20.75 8.94 -24.43
CA ALA A 181 20.58 10.06 -23.49
C ALA A 181 19.13 10.58 -23.36
N ALA A 182 18.14 9.96 -24.01
CA ALA A 182 16.73 10.33 -23.86
C ALA A 182 15.94 9.38 -22.94
N GLY A 183 16.59 8.39 -22.32
CA GLY A 183 15.94 7.32 -21.54
C GLY A 183 16.10 7.39 -20.02
N THR A 184 16.80 8.38 -19.45
CA THR A 184 16.94 8.47 -17.99
C THR A 184 16.02 9.53 -17.40
N GLY A 185 14.97 9.06 -16.73
CA GLY A 185 14.52 9.66 -15.48
C GLY A 185 13.47 10.76 -15.58
N ASP A 186 12.23 10.41 -15.94
CA ASP A 186 11.10 10.95 -15.19
C ASP A 186 11.03 10.21 -13.84
N SER A 187 11.94 10.60 -12.96
CA SER A 187 11.95 10.18 -11.55
C SER A 187 11.50 11.36 -10.69
N ASP A 188 10.40 12.03 -11.04
CA ASP A 188 9.80 13.08 -10.19
C ASP A 188 8.27 13.16 -10.31
N ALA A 189 7.62 12.00 -10.46
CA ALA A 189 6.18 11.86 -10.18
C ALA A 189 5.92 10.86 -9.04
N VAL A 190 6.75 10.89 -7.99
CA VAL A 190 6.33 10.49 -6.64
C VAL A 190 5.60 11.69 -6.01
N SER A 191 4.48 12.07 -6.62
CA SER A 191 3.43 12.77 -5.89
C SER A 191 2.63 11.72 -5.14
N LYS A 192 2.99 11.57 -3.86
CA LYS A 192 2.09 11.38 -2.72
C LYS A 192 0.64 11.07 -3.07
N ASP A 193 0.19 9.94 -2.52
CA ASP A 193 -0.96 9.89 -1.62
C ASP A 193 -2.07 10.91 -1.91
N GLU A 194 -3.18 10.40 -2.45
CA GLU A 194 -4.45 10.43 -1.70
C GLU A 194 -5.46 9.56 -2.46
N ASN A 195 -5.34 8.24 -2.30
CA ASN A 195 -6.50 7.38 -2.43
C ASN A 195 -7.43 7.68 -1.25
N LYS A 196 -8.31 8.66 -1.41
CA LYS A 196 -9.45 8.90 -0.51
C LYS A 196 -10.51 7.82 -0.71
N ASN A 197 -10.19 6.60 -0.28
CA ASN A 197 -11.22 5.69 0.22
C ASN A 197 -11.51 6.06 1.67
N ASP A 198 -12.22 7.17 1.83
CA ASP A 198 -12.82 7.57 3.10
C ASP A 198 -14.02 6.65 3.40
N VAL A 199 -13.75 5.53 4.04
CA VAL A 199 -14.75 4.69 4.73
C VAL A 199 -14.86 5.10 6.20
N THR A 200 -14.64 6.39 6.49
CA THR A 200 -14.83 6.97 7.82
C THR A 200 -15.77 8.17 7.80
N SER A 201 -16.88 8.08 7.07
CA SER A 201 -18.05 8.90 7.39
C SER A 201 -18.72 8.38 8.66
N GLY A 202 -18.22 8.82 9.81
CA GLY A 202 -19.08 9.28 10.91
C GLY A 202 -20.04 8.24 11.49
N ILE A 203 -19.50 7.36 12.32
CA ILE A 203 -20.13 7.09 13.62
C ILE A 203 -20.16 8.42 14.37
N LYS A 204 -21.18 9.25 14.12
CA LYS A 204 -21.52 10.37 15.00
C LYS A 204 -22.27 9.78 16.18
N LYS A 205 -21.57 9.79 17.31
CA LYS A 205 -22.09 9.60 18.65
C LYS A 205 -22.51 10.98 19.15
N ASP A 206 -23.81 11.21 19.17
CA ASP A 206 -24.55 12.10 20.09
C ASP A 206 -26.02 11.68 20.07
#